data_AF-A0A552F2S4-F1
#
_entry.id   AF-A0A552F2S4-F1
#
_cell.length_a   1.000
_cell.length_b   1.000
_cell.length_c   1.000
_cell.angle_alpha   90.00
_cell.angle_beta   90.00
_cell.angle_gamma   90.00
#
_symmetry.space_group_name_H-M   'P 1'
#
loop_
_entity.id
_entity.type
_entity.pdbx_description
1 polymer ?
#
loop_
_entity_poly.entity_id
_entity_poly.type
_entity_poly.pdbx_seq_one_letter_code
_entity_poly.pdbx_strand_id
1 'polypeptide(L)'
;MVNLSNPSNALITDNQGLGTITDDDGDNTSVTLAVSPSSVTEDGTGNLIYTFTRTGVTTNALKVNYTLGGTATLNTDYTRTSTNNTVTFAAGSSTAKVTIDPTADTTIEPNETVILTLAAGTGYKVGNTTPVTGTITNDDFSKLSINDITVVEGQDNNAILTVTVNNPNPQPISVNYTTAPVNATANVDYTSKTGTLTIAPNTSTATISIPILNDNLNEANETFAINLSNPVNATLTNNKGIVTISDTLTANVTTTLPANVENLTLTGTTNINGTGNAANNIITGNSGNNILNGATGIDTLIGGLGNDTYQVDTTTDTITENANQGTDTVQSSVTYTLGNNLENLTLTGTTNINGTGNAANNVITGNSGNNILNGATGIDTLIGGLGNDTYQIDTTTDTITENANQGTDTVQSSVTHTLGNNLENLTLTGTTNINGTGNAANNILTGNSGNNILNGSDGNDTLIGGLGNDTITGGAGSDRFTFNNPNQGIDTITDFLSSQGDKITVSAAGFGGGLAAGVPLTSAQFVLGTTALNASNRFIYNTITGGLFFDGDGTGTLAAIQIATLSSKPTLTASDILVLV
;
A
#
# COMPACT_ATOMS: atom_id res chain seq x y z
N MET A 1 42.50 57.98 59.12
CA MET A 1 43.62 58.92 59.24
C MET A 1 44.05 58.96 60.70
N VAL A 2 45.34 58.76 60.99
CA VAL A 2 45.91 58.82 62.35
C VAL A 2 47.01 59.88 62.36
N ASN A 3 46.97 60.80 63.33
CA ASN A 3 47.94 61.89 63.42
C ASN A 3 48.86 61.77 64.64
N LEU A 4 50.15 62.03 64.45
CA LEU A 4 51.14 62.11 65.52
C LEU A 4 51.37 63.57 65.93
N SER A 5 51.42 63.88 67.23
CA SER A 5 51.73 65.22 67.75
C SER A 5 52.62 65.19 69.00
N ASN A 6 53.33 66.29 69.26
CA ASN A 6 54.29 66.53 70.37
C ASN A 6 55.59 65.67 70.37
N PRO A 7 56.49 65.81 69.38
CA PRO A 7 57.80 65.18 69.49
C PRO A 7 58.71 65.97 70.45
N SER A 8 59.44 65.26 71.31
CA SER A 8 60.58 65.80 72.06
C SER A 8 61.86 65.24 71.46
N ASN A 9 62.81 66.11 71.09
CA ASN A 9 64.09 65.76 70.44
C ASN A 9 64.00 64.96 69.12
N ALA A 10 62.89 65.07 68.39
CA ALA A 10 62.75 64.53 67.03
C ALA A 10 61.94 65.49 66.13
N LEU A 11 62.17 65.42 64.82
CA LEU A 11 61.35 66.10 63.82
C LEU A 11 60.32 65.10 63.28
N ILE A 12 59.03 65.36 63.44
CA ILE A 12 57.99 64.60 62.73
C ILE A 12 57.94 65.16 61.30
N THR A 13 58.52 64.42 60.36
CA THR A 13 58.58 64.83 58.94
C THR A 13 57.33 64.45 58.14
N ASP A 14 56.51 63.54 58.66
CA ASP A 14 55.18 63.23 58.16
C ASP A 14 54.28 62.87 59.36
N ASN A 15 53.26 63.69 59.60
CA ASN A 15 52.40 63.58 60.77
C ASN A 15 51.03 62.95 60.48
N GLN A 16 50.82 62.39 59.28
CA GLN A 16 49.53 61.79 58.88
C GLN A 16 49.71 60.41 58.25
N GLY A 17 49.14 59.38 58.88
CA GLY A 17 48.90 58.09 58.22
C GLY A 17 47.57 58.10 57.47
N LEU A 18 47.59 58.16 56.13
CA LEU A 18 46.42 57.95 55.27
C LEU A 18 46.33 56.48 54.87
N GLY A 19 45.29 55.79 55.33
CA GLY A 19 44.89 54.49 54.80
C GLY A 19 43.84 54.68 53.70
N THR A 20 44.10 54.15 52.51
CA THR A 20 43.11 54.03 51.43
C THR A 20 42.43 52.66 51.49
N ILE A 21 41.10 52.64 51.52
CA ILE A 21 40.32 51.44 51.16
C ILE A 21 39.97 51.60 49.68
N THR A 22 40.32 50.62 48.85
CA THR A 22 39.76 50.48 47.51
C THR A 22 38.47 49.66 47.63
N ASP A 23 37.34 50.31 47.32
CA ASP A 23 36.03 49.68 47.15
C ASP A 23 36.05 48.77 45.91
N ASP A 24 35.68 47.49 46.06
CA ASP A 24 35.61 46.49 44.97
C ASP A 24 34.18 46.28 44.43
N ASP A 25 33.18 46.96 45.02
CA ASP A 25 31.75 46.80 44.73
C ASP A 25 31.29 47.43 43.38
N GLY A 26 32.23 47.70 42.47
CA GLY A 26 31.95 48.20 41.13
C GLY A 26 31.41 47.10 40.22
N ASP A 27 30.09 46.94 40.18
CA ASP A 27 29.29 46.08 39.29
C ASP A 27 30.00 45.81 37.94
N ASN A 28 30.72 44.69 37.85
CA ASN A 28 31.53 44.32 36.68
C ASN A 28 30.67 43.70 35.57
N THR A 29 29.39 44.07 35.53
CA THR A 29 28.44 43.57 34.54
C THR A 29 28.84 44.03 33.15
N SER A 30 29.10 43.07 32.25
CA SER A 30 29.52 43.32 30.87
C SER A 30 28.62 42.55 29.91
N VAL A 31 28.29 43.15 28.78
CA VAL A 31 27.42 42.54 27.77
C VAL A 31 28.18 42.38 26.45
N THR A 32 28.11 41.20 25.84
CA THR A 32 28.61 40.94 24.48
C THR A 32 27.45 40.57 23.56
N LEU A 33 27.64 40.74 22.26
CA LEU A 33 26.69 40.38 21.22
C LEU A 33 27.32 39.40 20.22
N ALA A 34 26.58 38.38 19.80
CA ALA A 34 26.94 37.49 18.71
C ALA A 34 25.68 37.08 17.93
N VAL A 35 25.85 36.63 16.69
CA VAL A 35 24.77 36.09 15.84
C VAL A 35 25.11 34.66 15.44
N SER A 36 24.13 33.76 15.46
CA SER A 36 24.27 32.41 14.95
C SER A 36 22.90 31.91 14.47
N PRO A 37 22.78 31.34 13.26
CA PRO A 37 23.82 31.30 12.21
C PRO A 37 24.20 32.70 11.71
N SER A 38 25.34 32.83 11.03
CA SER A 38 25.79 34.10 10.42
C SER A 38 25.06 34.43 9.12
N SER A 39 24.38 33.47 8.51
CA SER A 39 23.58 33.66 7.31
C SER A 39 22.39 32.68 7.28
N VAL A 40 21.27 33.12 6.69
CA VAL A 40 20.07 32.33 6.41
C VAL A 40 19.55 32.65 5.01
N THR A 41 18.81 31.73 4.39
CA THR A 41 18.08 32.01 3.15
C THR A 41 16.80 32.79 3.44
N GLU A 42 16.36 33.58 2.49
CA GLU A 42 15.17 34.42 2.57
C GLU A 42 13.89 33.58 2.67
N ASP A 43 13.74 32.57 1.81
CA ASP A 43 12.60 31.62 1.85
C ASP A 43 12.85 30.43 2.80
N GLY A 44 13.92 30.50 3.59
CA GLY A 44 14.30 29.46 4.53
C GLY A 44 13.40 29.40 5.75
N THR A 45 13.49 28.28 6.48
CA THR A 45 12.90 28.15 7.83
C THR A 45 13.84 28.63 8.95
N GLY A 46 14.98 29.23 8.59
CA GLY A 46 16.05 29.59 9.50
C GLY A 46 16.07 31.08 9.84
N ASN A 47 16.35 31.41 11.11
CA ASN A 47 16.33 32.79 11.60
C ASN A 47 17.74 33.22 12.01
N LEU A 48 18.09 34.51 11.84
CA LEU A 48 19.30 35.06 12.46
C LEU A 48 19.02 35.33 13.94
N ILE A 49 19.73 34.63 14.83
CA ILE A 49 19.53 34.77 16.28
C ILE A 49 20.67 35.58 16.87
N TYR A 50 20.39 36.84 17.19
CA TYR A 50 21.30 37.72 17.91
C TYR A 50 21.20 37.45 19.40
N THR A 51 22.26 36.88 19.97
CA THR A 51 22.34 36.54 21.39
C THR A 51 23.21 37.55 22.11
N PHE A 52 22.59 38.29 23.03
CA PHE A 52 23.26 39.14 24.00
C PHE A 52 23.62 38.30 25.21
N THR A 53 24.89 38.34 25.63
CA THR A 53 25.40 37.58 26.77
C THR A 53 25.90 38.53 27.84
N ARG A 54 25.33 38.42 29.04
CA ARG A 54 25.70 39.20 30.22
C ARG A 54 26.60 38.37 31.13
N THR A 55 27.78 38.89 31.46
CA THR A 55 28.65 38.41 32.55
C THR A 55 28.55 39.38 33.74
N GLY A 56 28.85 38.91 34.96
CA GLY A 56 28.68 39.71 36.18
C GLY A 56 27.35 39.44 36.89
N VAL A 57 26.70 40.49 37.40
CA VAL A 57 25.50 40.36 38.26
C VAL A 57 24.26 40.04 37.42
N THR A 58 23.60 38.92 37.72
CA THR A 58 22.37 38.49 37.01
C THR A 58 21.10 38.63 37.83
N THR A 59 21.18 38.95 39.12
CA THR A 59 20.05 38.92 40.06
C THR A 59 18.88 39.80 39.63
N ASN A 60 19.16 40.99 39.09
CA ASN A 60 18.14 41.90 38.58
C ASN A 60 18.02 41.83 37.05
N ALA A 61 16.84 42.19 36.54
CA ALA A 61 16.64 42.40 35.11
C ALA A 61 17.52 43.56 34.61
N LEU A 62 18.03 43.45 33.39
CA LEU A 62 18.86 44.48 32.76
C LEU A 62 18.34 44.80 31.36
N LYS A 63 18.12 46.07 31.08
CA LYS A 63 17.78 46.56 29.74
C LYS A 63 19.04 47.03 29.02
N VAL A 64 19.28 46.47 27.84
CA VAL A 64 20.45 46.73 27.01
C VAL A 64 20.03 47.39 25.70
N ASN A 65 20.76 48.42 25.30
CA ASN A 65 20.53 49.16 24.06
C ASN A 65 21.40 48.59 22.93
N TYR A 66 20.88 48.61 21.71
CA TYR A 66 21.65 48.36 20.49
C TYR A 66 21.21 49.31 19.39
N THR A 67 22.02 49.46 18.34
CA THR A 67 21.60 50.12 17.10
C THR A 67 21.40 49.07 16.02
N LEU A 68 20.50 49.38 15.08
CA LEU A 68 20.20 48.54 13.92
C LEU A 68 20.72 49.26 12.66
N GLY A 69 21.40 48.52 11.80
CA GLY A 69 21.83 48.94 10.46
C GLY A 69 21.91 47.73 9.54
N GLY A 70 22.66 47.86 8.44
CA GLY A 70 22.71 46.87 7.37
C GLY A 70 22.04 47.38 6.10
N THR A 71 21.90 46.51 5.11
CA THR A 71 21.24 46.81 3.83
C THR A 71 19.78 46.39 3.83
N ALA A 72 19.41 45.36 4.60
CA ALA A 72 18.04 44.89 4.72
C ALA A 72 17.17 45.88 5.51
N THR A 73 15.95 46.06 5.02
CA THR A 73 14.89 46.95 5.47
C THR A 73 13.87 46.21 6.34
N LEU A 74 13.66 46.72 7.56
CA LEU A 74 12.69 46.15 8.50
C LEU A 74 11.24 46.25 7.98
N ASN A 75 10.52 45.13 8.03
CA ASN A 75 9.18 44.87 7.50
C ASN A 75 9.06 44.82 5.97
N THR A 76 10.18 44.91 5.25
CA THR A 76 10.25 44.49 3.85
C THR A 76 10.95 43.14 3.85
N ASP A 77 12.24 43.13 4.19
CA ASP A 77 13.11 41.95 3.99
C ASP A 77 13.18 41.05 5.23
N TYR A 78 12.77 41.56 6.40
CA TYR A 78 12.65 40.76 7.63
C TYR A 78 11.69 41.37 8.67
N THR A 79 11.25 40.54 9.61
CA THR A 79 10.61 40.95 10.88
C THR A 79 11.51 40.64 12.09
N ARG A 80 11.20 41.21 13.27
CA ARG A 80 12.00 40.97 14.48
C ARG A 80 11.20 40.98 15.78
N THR A 81 11.71 40.30 16.80
CA THR A 81 11.04 40.16 18.12
C THR A 81 11.09 41.38 19.04
N SER A 82 11.92 42.40 18.77
CA SER A 82 12.01 43.64 19.58
C SER A 82 11.80 44.90 18.75
N THR A 83 10.96 45.83 19.21
CA THR A 83 10.56 47.01 18.44
C THR A 83 11.32 48.29 18.79
N ASN A 84 11.97 48.37 19.96
CA ASN A 84 12.52 49.62 20.51
C ASN A 84 14.05 49.69 20.54
N ASN A 85 14.75 48.88 19.73
CA ASN A 85 16.22 48.82 19.70
C ASN A 85 16.84 48.53 21.09
N THR A 86 16.11 47.77 21.91
CA THR A 86 16.52 47.37 23.26
C THR A 86 16.18 45.91 23.48
N VAL A 87 16.98 45.21 24.27
CA VAL A 87 16.70 43.84 24.72
C VAL A 87 16.72 43.82 26.24
N THR A 88 15.85 43.01 26.87
CA THR A 88 15.80 42.90 28.33
C THR A 88 16.24 41.50 28.77
N PHE A 89 17.28 41.43 29.59
CA PHE A 89 17.61 40.25 30.37
C PHE A 89 16.61 40.14 31.50
N ALA A 90 15.93 39.00 31.62
CA ALA A 90 15.13 38.70 32.80
C ALA A 90 16.04 38.55 34.04
N ALA A 91 15.47 38.78 35.24
CA ALA A 91 16.15 38.48 36.50
C ALA A 91 16.63 37.01 36.52
N GLY A 92 17.88 36.78 36.90
CA GLY A 92 18.54 35.47 36.87
C GLY A 92 19.08 35.04 35.50
N SER A 93 18.73 35.71 34.40
CA SER A 93 19.19 35.31 33.05
C SER A 93 20.54 35.92 32.67
N SER A 94 21.43 35.10 32.12
CA SER A 94 22.70 35.52 31.51
C SER A 94 22.59 35.78 30.01
N THR A 95 21.45 35.48 29.37
CA THR A 95 21.25 35.71 27.93
C THR A 95 19.91 36.37 27.62
N ALA A 96 19.91 37.17 26.56
CA ALA A 96 18.69 37.69 25.94
C ALA A 96 18.85 37.66 24.42
N LYS A 97 17.75 37.47 23.68
CA LYS A 97 17.79 37.24 22.24
C LYS A 97 16.96 38.27 21.48
N VAL A 98 17.46 38.66 20.31
CA VAL A 98 16.67 39.29 19.24
C VAL A 98 16.69 38.33 18.07
N THR A 99 15.51 37.91 17.65
CA THR A 99 15.35 37.03 16.49
C THR A 99 14.99 37.90 15.30
N ILE A 100 15.72 37.73 14.21
CA ILE A 100 15.43 38.29 12.90
C ILE A 100 14.89 37.15 12.04
N ASP A 101 13.69 37.34 11.51
CA ASP A 101 12.94 36.37 10.73
C ASP A 101 12.80 36.93 9.30
N PRO A 102 13.53 36.39 8.30
CA PRO A 102 13.44 36.86 6.93
C PRO A 102 12.00 36.84 6.39
N THR A 103 11.66 37.79 5.53
CA THR A 103 10.38 37.80 4.83
C THR A 103 10.58 37.10 3.49
N ALA A 104 9.91 35.98 3.26
CA ALA A 104 9.94 35.28 1.98
C ALA A 104 9.22 36.09 0.89
N ASP A 105 9.84 36.25 -0.29
CA ASP A 105 9.16 36.74 -1.49
C ASP A 105 9.63 36.06 -2.80
N THR A 106 9.62 36.76 -3.93
CA THR A 106 9.99 36.22 -5.26
C THR A 106 10.83 37.21 -6.08
N THR A 107 11.27 38.29 -5.44
CA THR A 107 11.96 39.41 -6.05
C THR A 107 13.45 39.14 -6.06
N ILE A 108 14.02 38.98 -7.24
CA ILE A 108 15.48 38.81 -7.34
C ILE A 108 16.19 40.07 -6.86
N GLU A 109 16.91 39.93 -5.75
CA GLU A 109 17.68 40.98 -5.12
C GLU A 109 19.08 40.48 -4.67
N PRO A 110 20.04 41.39 -4.39
CA PRO A 110 21.33 40.95 -3.87
C PRO A 110 21.19 40.44 -2.43
N ASN A 111 22.11 39.57 -1.99
CA ASN A 111 22.20 39.21 -0.57
C ASN A 111 22.28 40.47 0.31
N GLU A 112 21.50 40.47 1.38
CA GLU A 112 21.36 41.60 2.27
C GLU A 112 21.94 41.33 3.65
N THR A 113 22.16 42.40 4.41
CA THR A 113 22.72 42.32 5.77
C THR A 113 21.80 42.97 6.78
N VAL A 114 21.69 42.33 7.94
CA VAL A 114 21.18 42.93 9.18
C VAL A 114 22.37 43.10 10.11
N ILE A 115 22.57 44.28 10.67
CA ILE A 115 23.71 44.58 11.54
C ILE A 115 23.21 45.14 12.86
N LEU A 116 23.55 44.45 13.97
CA LEU A 116 23.31 44.97 15.32
C LEU A 116 24.63 45.41 15.95
N THR A 117 24.68 46.64 16.45
CA THR A 117 25.82 47.14 17.22
C THR A 117 25.41 47.40 18.66
N LEU A 118 26.13 46.80 19.61
CA LEU A 118 25.86 47.01 21.03
C LEU A 118 26.13 48.47 21.40
N ALA A 119 25.15 49.14 22.02
CA ALA A 119 25.23 50.54 22.40
C ALA A 119 25.48 50.71 23.91
N ALA A 120 26.07 51.84 24.29
CA ALA A 120 26.24 52.19 25.70
C ALA A 120 24.88 52.35 26.42
N GLY A 121 24.85 52.02 27.70
CA GLY A 121 23.66 52.10 28.54
C GLY A 121 24.02 52.17 30.02
N THR A 122 23.01 52.15 30.88
CA THR A 122 23.18 52.16 32.33
C THR A 122 23.23 50.72 32.86
N GLY A 123 24.11 50.45 33.83
CA GLY A 123 24.18 49.14 34.50
C GLY A 123 24.92 48.03 33.74
N TYR A 124 25.68 48.37 32.68
CA TYR A 124 26.60 47.43 32.03
C TYR A 124 27.73 48.13 31.27
N LYS A 125 28.85 47.42 31.11
CA LYS A 125 29.93 47.75 30.16
C LYS A 125 29.69 47.06 28.82
N VAL A 126 30.05 47.74 27.73
CA VAL A 126 30.01 47.16 26.38
C VAL A 126 31.23 46.26 26.20
N GLY A 127 31.02 44.95 26.10
CA GLY A 127 32.06 43.93 26.02
C GLY A 127 32.62 43.72 24.62
N ASN A 128 31.85 44.02 23.57
CA ASN A 128 32.36 44.15 22.20
C ASN A 128 31.76 45.38 21.50
N THR A 129 32.62 46.17 20.86
CA THR A 129 32.23 47.41 20.15
C THR A 129 32.10 47.21 18.64
N THR A 130 32.48 46.03 18.13
CA THR A 130 32.38 45.69 16.71
C THR A 130 30.92 45.38 16.35
N PRO A 131 30.39 45.95 15.25
CA PRO A 131 29.08 45.55 14.72
C PRO A 131 29.01 44.04 14.47
N VAL A 132 27.87 43.43 14.78
CA VAL A 132 27.61 42.01 14.54
C VAL A 132 26.69 41.91 13.33
N THR A 133 27.13 41.21 12.31
CA THR A 133 26.45 41.13 11.00
C THR A 133 25.90 39.74 10.79
N GLY A 134 24.63 39.66 10.43
CA GLY A 134 23.98 38.48 9.86
C GLY A 134 23.51 38.77 8.44
N THR A 135 23.56 37.77 7.57
CA THR A 135 23.23 37.90 6.14
C THR A 135 21.92 37.17 5.81
N ILE A 136 21.04 37.81 5.06
CA ILE A 136 19.90 37.17 4.41
C ILE A 136 20.33 36.94 2.96
N THR A 137 20.38 35.68 2.54
CA THR A 137 20.80 35.33 1.18
C THR A 137 19.59 35.12 0.28
N ASN A 138 19.52 35.89 -0.81
CA ASN A 138 18.50 35.75 -1.84
C ASN A 138 18.57 34.36 -2.47
N ASP A 139 17.48 33.60 -2.39
CA ASP A 139 17.33 32.30 -3.06
C ASP A 139 16.38 32.33 -4.25
N ASP A 140 16.03 33.52 -4.73
CA ASP A 140 15.09 33.75 -5.83
C ASP A 140 15.59 33.49 -7.25
N PHE A 141 16.80 32.94 -7.41
CA PHE A 141 17.32 32.64 -8.73
C PHE A 141 16.72 31.34 -9.27
N SER A 142 16.14 31.40 -10.48
CA SER A 142 15.58 30.22 -11.14
C SER A 142 16.62 29.14 -11.38
N LYS A 143 16.22 27.88 -11.20
CA LYS A 143 17.06 26.68 -11.36
C LYS A 143 16.48 25.78 -12.44
N LEU A 144 17.29 25.40 -13.42
CA LEU A 144 16.89 24.53 -14.52
C LEU A 144 17.40 23.10 -14.34
N SER A 145 16.53 22.14 -14.62
CA SER A 145 16.85 20.72 -14.75
C SER A 145 16.18 20.13 -15.99
N ILE A 146 16.79 19.12 -16.60
CA ILE A 146 16.21 18.35 -17.71
C ILE A 146 16.04 16.88 -17.29
N ASN A 147 15.01 16.20 -17.79
CA ASN A 147 14.74 14.80 -17.49
C ASN A 147 15.42 13.84 -18.50
N ASP A 148 15.53 12.57 -18.11
CA ASP A 148 15.84 11.47 -19.02
C ASP A 148 14.54 10.87 -19.59
N ILE A 149 14.59 10.31 -20.80
CA ILE A 149 13.47 9.62 -21.46
C ILE A 149 13.96 8.39 -22.25
N THR A 150 13.04 7.47 -22.52
CA THR A 150 13.19 6.44 -23.55
C THR A 150 12.15 6.70 -24.65
N VAL A 151 12.53 6.49 -25.89
CA VAL A 151 11.66 6.55 -27.08
C VAL A 151 11.80 5.28 -27.88
N VAL A 152 10.73 4.88 -28.56
CA VAL A 152 10.71 3.68 -29.39
C VAL A 152 10.85 4.06 -30.86
N GLU A 153 11.89 3.58 -31.51
CA GLU A 153 12.12 3.76 -32.94
C GLU A 153 10.93 3.21 -33.75
N GLY A 154 10.54 3.92 -34.80
CA GLY A 154 9.37 3.58 -35.63
C GLY A 154 8.00 3.88 -35.01
N GLN A 155 7.92 4.02 -33.69
CA GLN A 155 6.72 4.47 -32.98
C GLN A 155 6.77 5.98 -32.69
N ASP A 156 7.88 6.47 -32.14
CA ASP A 156 8.10 7.86 -31.77
C ASP A 156 8.88 8.62 -32.84
N ASN A 157 8.26 9.65 -33.42
CA ASN A 157 8.95 10.50 -34.42
C ASN A 157 9.94 11.48 -33.77
N ASN A 158 9.82 11.77 -32.47
CA ASN A 158 10.67 12.74 -31.78
C ASN A 158 10.88 12.35 -30.30
N ALA A 159 12.09 12.56 -29.82
CA ALA A 159 12.40 12.66 -28.40
C ALA A 159 12.02 14.04 -27.85
N ILE A 160 11.06 14.09 -26.93
CA ILE A 160 10.57 15.33 -26.30
C ILE A 160 10.98 15.35 -24.83
N LEU A 161 12.05 16.08 -24.52
CA LEU A 161 12.53 16.25 -23.16
C LEU A 161 11.91 17.50 -22.54
N THR A 162 11.61 17.42 -21.25
CA THR A 162 11.09 18.53 -20.45
C THR A 162 12.23 19.17 -19.65
N VAL A 163 12.42 20.47 -19.85
CA VAL A 163 13.23 21.33 -19.00
C VAL A 163 12.31 21.93 -17.95
N THR A 164 12.57 21.65 -16.68
CA THR A 164 11.85 22.17 -15.52
C THR A 164 12.54 23.41 -14.97
N VAL A 165 11.76 24.41 -14.60
CA VAL A 165 12.18 25.63 -13.91
C VAL A 165 11.69 25.57 -12.46
N ASN A 166 12.61 25.39 -11.52
CA ASN A 166 12.33 25.61 -10.10
C ASN A 166 12.50 27.09 -9.78
N ASN A 167 11.51 27.67 -9.10
CA ASN A 167 11.31 29.10 -8.91
C ASN A 167 11.21 29.90 -10.23
N PRO A 168 10.04 29.91 -10.91
CA PRO A 168 9.86 30.54 -12.22
C PRO A 168 10.21 32.04 -12.24
N ASN A 169 10.98 32.47 -13.24
CA ASN A 169 11.45 33.86 -13.35
C ASN A 169 10.39 34.79 -13.97
N PRO A 170 10.18 36.02 -13.47
CA PRO A 170 9.32 37.03 -14.13
C PRO A 170 9.91 37.60 -15.43
N GLN A 171 11.20 37.36 -15.71
CA GLN A 171 11.85 37.63 -16.99
C GLN A 171 11.97 36.34 -17.81
N PRO A 172 12.06 36.41 -19.16
CA PRO A 172 12.33 35.21 -19.94
C PRO A 172 13.69 34.61 -19.57
N ILE A 173 13.74 33.28 -19.49
CA ILE A 173 14.97 32.52 -19.32
C ILE A 173 15.41 32.04 -20.71
N SER A 174 16.71 32.10 -21.00
CA SER A 174 17.27 31.46 -22.19
C SER A 174 18.37 30.49 -21.81
N VAL A 175 18.40 29.32 -22.43
CA VAL A 175 19.46 28.31 -22.24
C VAL A 175 19.81 27.67 -23.58
N ASN A 176 21.09 27.51 -23.86
CA ASN A 176 21.54 26.82 -25.06
C ASN A 176 21.48 25.31 -24.84
N TYR A 177 21.13 24.55 -25.88
CA TYR A 177 21.17 23.10 -25.86
C TYR A 177 21.92 22.55 -27.07
N THR A 178 22.57 21.40 -26.88
CA THR A 178 23.26 20.65 -27.93
C THR A 178 23.10 19.17 -27.69
N THR A 179 22.75 18.42 -28.73
CA THR A 179 22.78 16.95 -28.71
C THR A 179 24.22 16.44 -28.77
N ALA A 180 24.54 15.39 -28.03
CA ALA A 180 25.85 14.73 -28.05
C ALA A 180 25.68 13.20 -28.10
N PRO A 181 26.33 12.49 -29.04
CA PRO A 181 26.25 11.04 -29.12
C PRO A 181 26.89 10.39 -27.89
N VAL A 182 26.32 9.26 -27.45
CA VAL A 182 26.93 8.36 -26.45
C VAL A 182 27.26 7.04 -27.13
N ASN A 183 26.25 6.30 -27.58
CA ASN A 183 26.36 5.16 -28.49
C ASN A 183 25.42 5.26 -29.70
N ALA A 184 24.40 6.13 -29.65
CA ALA A 184 23.60 6.51 -30.81
C ALA A 184 24.43 7.36 -31.80
N THR A 185 24.38 7.03 -33.09
CA THR A 185 25.06 7.74 -34.17
C THR A 185 24.24 8.94 -34.71
N ALA A 186 24.79 10.14 -34.51
CA ALA A 186 24.19 11.37 -35.01
C ALA A 186 23.91 11.37 -36.52
N ASN A 187 22.68 11.70 -36.89
CA ASN A 187 22.09 11.69 -38.23
C ASN A 187 21.95 10.30 -38.89
N VAL A 188 22.11 9.23 -38.11
CA VAL A 188 21.68 7.88 -38.47
C VAL A 188 20.42 7.56 -37.68
N ASP A 189 20.48 7.63 -36.35
CA ASP A 189 19.37 7.27 -35.44
C ASP A 189 18.69 8.50 -34.78
N TYR A 190 19.34 9.67 -34.75
CA TYR A 190 18.66 10.94 -34.41
C TYR A 190 19.20 12.13 -35.19
N THR A 191 18.38 13.16 -35.42
CA THR A 191 18.85 14.40 -36.06
C THR A 191 19.63 15.26 -35.07
N SER A 192 20.92 15.45 -35.30
CA SER A 192 21.77 16.29 -34.44
C SER A 192 21.29 17.73 -34.45
N LYS A 193 21.16 18.32 -33.26
CA LYS A 193 20.57 19.65 -33.09
C LYS A 193 21.31 20.47 -32.03
N THR A 194 21.48 21.75 -32.34
CA THR A 194 21.88 22.78 -31.39
C THR A 194 20.90 23.94 -31.50
N GLY A 195 20.67 24.65 -30.40
CA GLY A 195 19.78 25.80 -30.40
C GLY A 195 19.73 26.49 -29.05
N THR A 196 18.87 27.51 -28.97
CA THR A 196 18.56 28.21 -27.72
C THR A 196 17.09 27.93 -27.39
N LEU A 197 16.83 27.40 -26.20
CA LEU A 197 15.50 27.28 -25.63
C LEU A 197 15.17 28.58 -24.90
N THR A 198 14.08 29.23 -25.31
CA THR A 198 13.53 30.39 -24.59
C THR A 198 12.32 29.95 -23.80
N ILE A 199 12.38 30.12 -22.48
CA ILE A 199 11.29 29.84 -21.56
C ILE A 199 10.60 31.17 -21.23
N ALA A 200 9.28 31.22 -21.43
CA ALA A 200 8.51 32.42 -21.17
C ALA A 200 8.54 32.80 -19.68
N PRO A 201 8.35 34.08 -19.33
CA PRO A 201 8.16 34.52 -17.95
C PRO A 201 7.16 33.67 -17.19
N ASN A 202 7.41 33.46 -15.89
CA ASN A 202 6.54 32.77 -14.94
C ASN A 202 6.11 31.36 -15.40
N THR A 203 6.93 30.70 -16.21
CA THR A 203 6.65 29.36 -16.74
C THR A 203 7.55 28.33 -16.06
N SER A 204 6.93 27.25 -15.57
CA SER A 204 7.65 26.21 -14.81
C SER A 204 8.26 25.11 -15.67
N THR A 205 7.92 25.02 -16.96
CA THR A 205 8.47 24.02 -17.89
C THR A 205 8.57 24.52 -19.32
N ALA A 206 9.47 23.94 -20.09
CA ALA A 206 9.53 24.06 -21.55
C ALA A 206 10.11 22.78 -22.15
N THR A 207 9.91 22.54 -23.44
CA THR A 207 10.33 21.27 -24.07
C THR A 207 11.39 21.47 -25.14
N ILE A 208 12.25 20.46 -25.29
CA ILE A 208 13.20 20.33 -26.39
C ILE A 208 12.78 19.10 -27.19
N SER A 209 12.57 19.28 -28.50
CA SER A 209 12.17 18.23 -29.43
C SER A 209 13.31 17.92 -30.41
N ILE A 210 13.76 16.67 -30.40
CA ILE A 210 14.80 16.10 -31.26
C ILE A 210 14.16 15.02 -32.15
N PRO A 211 14.18 15.16 -33.48
CA PRO A 211 13.68 14.12 -34.37
C PRO A 211 14.48 12.82 -34.23
N ILE A 212 13.78 11.69 -34.10
CA ILE A 212 14.34 10.34 -34.19
C ILE A 212 14.27 9.91 -35.65
N LEU A 213 15.33 9.28 -36.14
CA LEU A 213 15.42 8.80 -37.51
C LEU A 213 15.17 7.31 -37.48
N ASN A 214 14.07 6.89 -38.11
CA ASN A 214 13.67 5.49 -38.15
C ASN A 214 14.33 4.78 -39.33
N ASP A 215 14.88 3.60 -39.10
CA ASP A 215 15.22 2.66 -40.15
C ASP A 215 14.59 1.26 -39.94
N ASN A 216 15.13 0.23 -40.60
CA ASN A 216 14.61 -1.14 -40.56
C ASN A 216 15.69 -2.14 -40.12
N LEU A 217 16.84 -1.65 -39.65
CA LEU A 217 17.85 -2.47 -39.01
C LEU A 217 17.34 -2.83 -37.62
N ASN A 218 17.91 -3.90 -37.05
CA ASN A 218 17.63 -4.27 -35.68
C ASN A 218 18.90 -4.06 -34.86
N GLU A 219 18.85 -3.08 -33.98
CA GLU A 219 19.95 -2.55 -33.20
C GLU A 219 19.67 -2.76 -31.70
N ALA A 220 20.72 -2.67 -30.89
CA ALA A 220 20.56 -2.68 -29.44
C ALA A 220 20.16 -1.26 -28.98
N ASN A 221 19.59 -1.12 -27.78
CA ASN A 221 19.31 0.20 -27.22
C ASN A 221 20.50 1.18 -27.33
N GLU A 222 20.24 2.31 -27.95
CA GLU A 222 21.21 3.36 -28.17
C GLU A 222 20.84 4.61 -27.38
N THR A 223 21.82 5.45 -27.08
CA THR A 223 21.63 6.64 -26.26
C THR A 223 22.37 7.84 -26.82
N PHE A 224 21.75 9.01 -26.68
CA PHE A 224 22.39 10.30 -26.85
C PHE A 224 22.01 11.23 -25.70
N ALA A 225 22.81 12.28 -25.48
CA ALA A 225 22.59 13.25 -24.44
C ALA A 225 22.13 14.60 -25.03
N ILE A 226 21.31 15.33 -24.28
CA ILE A 226 21.05 16.76 -24.48
C ILE A 226 21.77 17.52 -23.36
N ASN A 227 22.77 18.31 -23.74
CA ASN A 227 23.54 19.14 -22.80
C ASN A 227 23.02 20.57 -22.82
N LEU A 228 22.61 21.07 -21.66
CA LEU A 228 22.25 22.47 -21.43
C LEU A 228 23.49 23.30 -21.09
N SER A 229 23.56 24.53 -21.60
CA SER A 229 24.68 25.44 -21.36
C SER A 229 24.27 26.91 -21.44
N ASN A 230 25.12 27.80 -20.90
CA ASN A 230 24.96 29.25 -21.00
C ASN A 230 23.56 29.77 -20.61
N PRO A 231 23.03 29.41 -19.43
CA PRO A 231 21.74 29.94 -19.00
C PRO A 231 21.82 31.46 -18.76
N VAL A 232 20.73 32.16 -19.05
CA VAL A 232 20.50 33.57 -18.72
C VAL A 232 19.26 33.61 -17.83
N ASN A 233 19.32 34.38 -16.73
CA ASN A 233 18.26 34.48 -15.72
C ASN A 233 17.95 33.17 -14.99
N ALA A 234 18.83 32.16 -15.08
CA ALA A 234 18.73 30.92 -14.35
C ALA A 234 20.10 30.27 -14.13
N THR A 235 20.17 29.30 -13.23
CA THR A 235 21.32 28.41 -13.03
C THR A 235 20.96 26.98 -13.44
N LEU A 236 21.95 26.13 -13.76
CA LEU A 236 21.72 24.73 -14.08
C LEU A 236 21.98 23.86 -12.85
N THR A 237 20.99 23.05 -12.46
CA THR A 237 21.13 22.04 -11.40
C THR A 237 21.31 20.64 -11.97
N ASN A 238 20.57 20.31 -13.04
CA ASN A 238 20.88 19.18 -13.92
C ASN A 238 21.00 19.67 -15.36
N ASN A 239 22.21 19.61 -15.91
CA ASN A 239 22.50 20.11 -17.25
C ASN A 239 22.53 19.02 -18.33
N LYS A 240 22.23 17.76 -18.00
CA LYS A 240 22.32 16.65 -18.95
C LYS A 240 21.06 15.78 -18.86
N GLY A 241 20.34 15.67 -19.97
CA GLY A 241 19.26 14.70 -20.15
C GLY A 241 19.70 13.60 -21.09
N ILE A 242 19.41 12.35 -20.76
CA ILE A 242 19.71 11.17 -21.58
C ILE A 242 18.44 10.76 -22.32
N VAL A 243 18.58 10.52 -23.62
CA VAL A 243 17.56 9.88 -24.44
C VAL A 243 18.06 8.49 -24.78
N THR A 244 17.27 7.47 -24.44
CA THR A 244 17.45 6.10 -24.91
C THR A 244 16.51 5.86 -26.09
N ILE A 245 17.04 5.37 -27.21
CA ILE A 245 16.30 4.95 -28.39
C ILE A 245 16.26 3.42 -28.33
N SER A 246 15.06 2.84 -28.27
CA SER A 246 14.86 1.39 -28.35
C SER A 246 14.28 1.00 -29.68
N ASP A 247 14.79 -0.08 -30.26
CA ASP A 247 14.37 -0.58 -31.57
C ASP A 247 13.15 -1.52 -31.46
N THR A 248 12.46 -1.73 -32.59
CA THR A 248 11.40 -2.71 -32.79
C THR A 248 11.77 -3.76 -33.83
N LEU A 249 12.04 -5.00 -33.36
CA LEU A 249 12.21 -6.13 -34.26
C LEU A 249 10.87 -6.47 -34.92
N THR A 250 10.80 -6.31 -36.24
CA THR A 250 9.65 -6.76 -37.04
C THR A 250 9.91 -8.15 -37.62
N ALA A 251 9.00 -9.11 -37.39
CA ALA A 251 9.15 -10.49 -37.85
C ALA A 251 7.91 -11.04 -38.56
N ASN A 252 8.09 -11.92 -39.55
CA ASN A 252 7.02 -12.66 -40.23
C ASN A 252 7.16 -14.19 -40.09
N VAL A 253 7.93 -14.60 -39.09
CA VAL A 253 8.17 -15.99 -38.66
C VAL A 253 8.20 -16.03 -37.13
N THR A 254 8.01 -17.20 -36.53
CA THR A 254 8.18 -17.39 -35.09
C THR A 254 9.56 -16.93 -34.64
N THR A 255 9.61 -16.04 -33.64
CA THR A 255 10.82 -15.31 -33.29
C THR A 255 10.99 -15.19 -31.78
N THR A 256 12.22 -15.36 -31.31
CA THR A 256 12.65 -15.02 -29.95
C THR A 256 13.52 -13.77 -30.03
N LEU A 257 13.26 -12.78 -29.18
CA LEU A 257 14.04 -11.55 -29.12
C LEU A 257 15.51 -11.86 -28.77
N PRO A 258 16.49 -11.33 -29.52
CA PRO A 258 17.88 -11.36 -29.10
C PRO A 258 18.06 -10.47 -27.86
N ALA A 259 19.20 -10.59 -27.18
CA ALA A 259 19.49 -9.75 -26.02
C ALA A 259 19.54 -8.24 -26.38
N ASN A 260 19.05 -7.39 -25.47
CA ASN A 260 19.01 -5.91 -25.59
C ASN A 260 18.10 -5.34 -26.69
N VAL A 261 17.11 -6.14 -27.11
CA VAL A 261 15.99 -5.68 -27.93
C VAL A 261 14.74 -5.89 -27.11
N GLU A 262 13.94 -4.85 -26.94
CA GLU A 262 12.79 -4.88 -26.04
C GLU A 262 11.44 -4.94 -26.78
N ASN A 263 11.38 -4.54 -28.06
CA ASN A 263 10.12 -4.52 -28.79
C ASN A 263 10.12 -5.55 -29.93
N LEU A 264 9.09 -6.41 -29.97
CA LEU A 264 8.84 -7.37 -31.06
C LEU A 264 7.47 -7.10 -31.67
N THR A 265 7.41 -6.95 -33.00
CA THR A 265 6.14 -6.88 -33.75
C THR A 265 6.08 -8.02 -34.76
N LEU A 266 5.12 -8.92 -34.58
CA LEU A 266 4.80 -9.97 -35.55
C LEU A 266 3.93 -9.41 -36.67
N THR A 267 4.18 -9.84 -37.91
CA THR A 267 3.48 -9.36 -39.10
C THR A 267 2.91 -10.50 -39.93
N GLY A 268 2.02 -10.16 -40.87
CA GLY A 268 1.30 -11.13 -41.68
C GLY A 268 0.07 -11.70 -40.97
N THR A 269 -0.44 -12.82 -41.49
CA THR A 269 -1.69 -13.44 -41.02
C THR A 269 -1.51 -14.92 -40.65
N THR A 270 -0.28 -15.40 -40.62
CA THR A 270 0.04 -16.79 -40.27
C THR A 270 0.20 -16.91 -38.76
N ASN A 271 -0.15 -18.08 -38.21
CA ASN A 271 0.07 -18.40 -36.80
C ASN A 271 1.58 -18.54 -36.53
N ILE A 272 2.17 -17.47 -36.00
CA ILE A 272 3.57 -17.39 -35.58
C ILE A 272 3.64 -16.96 -34.12
N ASN A 273 4.75 -17.23 -33.44
CA ASN A 273 4.86 -16.98 -32.00
C ASN A 273 5.95 -15.94 -31.70
N GLY A 274 5.79 -15.24 -30.58
CA GLY A 274 6.75 -14.27 -30.07
C GLY A 274 7.28 -14.71 -28.71
N THR A 275 8.59 -14.68 -28.53
CA THR A 275 9.22 -14.91 -27.23
C THR A 275 10.16 -13.76 -26.91
N GLY A 276 10.10 -13.24 -25.69
CA GLY A 276 10.97 -12.19 -25.18
C GLY A 276 12.35 -12.69 -24.78
N ASN A 277 13.06 -11.84 -24.04
CA ASN A 277 14.36 -12.09 -23.44
C ASN A 277 14.28 -11.83 -21.92
N ALA A 278 15.36 -11.38 -21.28
CA ALA A 278 15.36 -11.15 -19.83
C ALA A 278 15.06 -9.69 -19.42
N ALA A 279 14.84 -8.81 -20.40
CA ALA A 279 14.48 -7.43 -20.20
C ALA A 279 12.96 -7.27 -20.19
N ASN A 280 12.47 -6.07 -19.85
CA ASN A 280 11.06 -5.72 -19.97
C ASN A 280 10.71 -5.56 -21.46
N ASN A 281 9.87 -6.44 -21.99
CA ASN A 281 9.58 -6.50 -23.42
C ASN A 281 8.16 -6.04 -23.75
N ILE A 282 7.99 -5.46 -24.93
CA ILE A 282 6.69 -5.22 -25.57
C ILE A 282 6.59 -6.16 -26.76
N ILE A 283 5.69 -7.13 -26.70
CA ILE A 283 5.49 -8.11 -27.77
C ILE A 283 4.09 -7.92 -28.35
N THR A 284 4.04 -7.51 -29.62
CA THR A 284 2.81 -7.36 -30.41
C THR A 284 2.68 -8.50 -31.40
N GLY A 285 1.60 -9.26 -31.30
CA GLY A 285 1.21 -10.31 -32.21
C GLY A 285 0.64 -9.77 -33.52
N ASN A 286 0.24 -10.71 -34.40
CA ASN A 286 -0.31 -10.41 -35.71
C ASN A 286 -1.81 -10.74 -35.76
N SER A 287 -2.36 -11.05 -36.94
CA SER A 287 -3.79 -11.43 -37.05
C SER A 287 -4.06 -12.93 -37.01
N GLY A 288 -3.03 -13.73 -36.73
CA GLY A 288 -3.14 -15.17 -36.58
C GLY A 288 -3.02 -15.54 -35.10
N ASN A 289 -3.32 -16.79 -34.77
CA ASN A 289 -3.26 -17.27 -33.39
C ASN A 289 -1.80 -17.36 -32.93
N ASN A 290 -1.38 -16.47 -32.04
CA ASN A 290 -0.03 -16.33 -31.53
C ASN A 290 0.11 -16.95 -30.14
N ILE A 291 1.27 -17.54 -29.86
CA ILE A 291 1.73 -17.76 -28.48
C ILE A 291 2.74 -16.66 -28.16
N LEU A 292 2.44 -15.84 -27.17
CA LEU A 292 3.28 -14.73 -26.72
C LEU A 292 3.82 -15.05 -25.32
N ASN A 293 5.13 -15.04 -25.17
CA ASN A 293 5.82 -15.30 -23.91
C ASN A 293 6.86 -14.20 -23.68
N GLY A 294 6.71 -13.38 -22.63
CA GLY A 294 7.67 -12.33 -22.28
C GLY A 294 9.03 -12.86 -21.81
N ALA A 295 9.10 -14.14 -21.44
CA ALA A 295 10.15 -14.75 -20.65
C ALA A 295 10.24 -14.03 -19.29
N THR A 296 11.44 -13.74 -18.78
CA THR A 296 11.55 -13.06 -17.48
C THR A 296 11.56 -11.56 -17.69
N GLY A 297 10.82 -10.80 -16.91
CA GLY A 297 10.81 -9.35 -17.04
C GLY A 297 9.55 -8.76 -16.46
N ILE A 298 9.31 -7.49 -16.77
CA ILE A 298 8.00 -6.87 -16.67
C ILE A 298 7.54 -6.65 -18.11
N ASP A 299 6.70 -7.56 -18.62
CA ASP A 299 6.40 -7.61 -20.04
C ASP A 299 5.02 -7.03 -20.38
N THR A 300 4.85 -6.57 -21.61
CA THR A 300 3.58 -6.17 -22.21
C THR A 300 3.31 -7.05 -23.40
N LEU A 301 2.26 -7.87 -23.34
CA LEU A 301 1.86 -8.78 -24.41
C LEU A 301 0.56 -8.29 -25.06
N ILE A 302 0.55 -8.17 -26.37
CA ILE A 302 -0.56 -7.63 -27.17
C ILE A 302 -0.86 -8.65 -28.27
N GLY A 303 -2.00 -9.35 -28.26
CA GLY A 303 -2.26 -10.46 -29.19
C GLY A 303 -2.54 -10.01 -30.60
N GLY A 304 -3.47 -9.08 -30.77
CA GLY A 304 -3.87 -8.60 -32.09
C GLY A 304 -5.21 -9.16 -32.51
N LEU A 305 -5.31 -9.90 -33.61
CA LEU A 305 -6.55 -10.62 -33.95
C LEU A 305 -6.23 -12.11 -33.96
N GLY A 306 -7.23 -12.94 -33.75
CA GLY A 306 -7.03 -14.38 -33.64
C GLY A 306 -7.18 -14.83 -32.20
N ASN A 307 -7.07 -16.13 -31.98
CA ASN A 307 -7.16 -16.71 -30.64
C ASN A 307 -5.74 -16.90 -30.11
N ASP A 308 -5.30 -15.98 -29.29
CA ASP A 308 -3.94 -15.88 -28.79
C ASP A 308 -3.76 -16.56 -27.44
N THR A 309 -2.52 -16.87 -27.11
CA THR A 309 -2.12 -17.47 -25.84
C THR A 309 -0.99 -16.68 -25.20
N TYR A 310 -1.23 -16.12 -24.03
CA TYR A 310 -0.26 -15.38 -23.23
C TYR A 310 0.34 -16.28 -22.17
N GLN A 311 1.67 -16.40 -22.15
CA GLN A 311 2.39 -17.07 -21.06
C GLN A 311 2.83 -16.04 -20.04
N VAL A 312 2.29 -16.15 -18.83
CA VAL A 312 2.53 -15.23 -17.71
C VAL A 312 3.30 -15.96 -16.61
N ASP A 313 4.49 -15.47 -16.29
CA ASP A 313 5.34 -16.04 -15.23
C ASP A 313 5.51 -15.10 -14.03
N THR A 314 5.12 -13.83 -14.16
CA THR A 314 5.07 -12.87 -13.06
C THR A 314 3.74 -12.13 -13.01
N THR A 315 3.37 -11.61 -11.84
CA THR A 315 2.19 -10.73 -11.70
C THR A 315 2.44 -9.32 -12.23
N THR A 316 3.67 -9.02 -12.66
CA THR A 316 4.05 -7.72 -13.19
C THR A 316 3.85 -7.62 -14.70
N ASP A 317 3.69 -8.74 -15.39
CA ASP A 317 3.34 -8.75 -16.80
C ASP A 317 1.94 -8.18 -17.02
N THR A 318 1.77 -7.51 -18.16
CA THR A 318 0.52 -6.90 -18.57
C THR A 318 0.10 -7.46 -19.92
N ILE A 319 -1.20 -7.71 -20.06
CA ILE A 319 -1.82 -8.13 -21.32
C ILE A 319 -2.75 -7.02 -21.79
N THR A 320 -2.63 -6.64 -23.05
CA THR A 320 -3.54 -5.68 -23.69
C THR A 320 -4.34 -6.37 -24.76
N GLU A 321 -5.64 -6.54 -24.50
CA GLU A 321 -6.59 -7.12 -25.45
C GLU A 321 -7.78 -6.19 -25.71
N ASN A 322 -8.16 -6.04 -26.98
CA ASN A 322 -9.34 -5.26 -27.36
C ASN A 322 -10.55 -6.17 -27.62
N ALA A 323 -11.72 -5.57 -27.57
CA ALA A 323 -12.97 -6.29 -27.79
C ALA A 323 -13.06 -6.85 -29.24
N ASN A 324 -13.61 -8.05 -29.38
CA ASN A 324 -13.85 -8.75 -30.64
C ASN A 324 -12.56 -9.12 -31.42
N GLN A 325 -11.48 -9.37 -30.70
CA GLN A 325 -10.19 -9.76 -31.29
C GLN A 325 -9.98 -11.27 -31.36
N GLY A 326 -10.69 -12.05 -30.56
CA GLY A 326 -10.51 -13.49 -30.54
C GLY A 326 -11.26 -14.14 -29.39
N THR A 327 -10.82 -15.36 -29.10
CA THR A 327 -11.08 -16.05 -27.84
C THR A 327 -9.73 -16.46 -27.29
N ASP A 328 -9.30 -15.75 -26.26
CA ASP A 328 -7.91 -15.67 -25.87
C ASP A 328 -7.65 -16.43 -24.57
N THR A 329 -6.42 -16.91 -24.41
CA THR A 329 -6.03 -17.77 -23.28
C THR A 329 -4.84 -17.19 -22.54
N VAL A 330 -4.95 -17.06 -21.22
CA VAL A 330 -3.81 -16.84 -20.34
C VAL A 330 -3.36 -18.18 -19.77
N GLN A 331 -2.11 -18.54 -19.99
CA GLN A 331 -1.41 -19.63 -19.29
C GLN A 331 -0.54 -19.02 -18.20
N SER A 332 -0.92 -19.19 -16.94
CA SER A 332 -0.22 -18.54 -15.82
C SER A 332 0.48 -19.55 -14.92
N SER A 333 1.71 -19.26 -14.50
CA SER A 333 2.42 -20.01 -13.45
C SER A 333 2.36 -19.33 -12.07
N VAL A 334 1.60 -18.25 -11.98
CA VAL A 334 1.33 -17.47 -10.76
C VAL A 334 -0.18 -17.35 -10.53
N THR A 335 -0.59 -16.88 -9.36
CA THR A 335 -2.00 -16.48 -9.14
C THR A 335 -2.37 -15.35 -10.09
N TYR A 336 -3.49 -15.48 -10.80
CA TYR A 336 -3.86 -14.56 -11.87
C TYR A 336 -5.33 -14.19 -11.89
N THR A 337 -5.61 -12.94 -12.24
CA THR A 337 -6.96 -12.42 -12.49
C THR A 337 -7.04 -11.94 -13.93
N LEU A 338 -8.02 -12.43 -14.70
CA LEU A 338 -8.19 -12.05 -16.09
C LEU A 338 -8.51 -10.55 -16.20
N GLY A 339 -7.78 -9.86 -17.08
CA GLY A 339 -8.13 -8.52 -17.55
C GLY A 339 -9.35 -8.55 -18.48
N ASN A 340 -9.81 -7.39 -18.93
CA ASN A 340 -10.93 -7.30 -19.87
C ASN A 340 -10.64 -8.03 -21.18
N ASN A 341 -11.70 -8.54 -21.83
CA ASN A 341 -11.64 -9.20 -23.15
C ASN A 341 -10.77 -10.47 -23.20
N LEU A 342 -10.46 -11.07 -22.05
CA LEU A 342 -9.81 -12.37 -21.97
C LEU A 342 -10.85 -13.40 -21.52
N GLU A 343 -10.95 -14.52 -22.23
CA GLU A 343 -11.99 -15.52 -22.00
C GLU A 343 -11.48 -16.73 -21.20
N ASN A 344 -10.23 -17.14 -21.39
CA ASN A 344 -9.73 -18.38 -20.80
C ASN A 344 -8.53 -18.16 -19.90
N LEU A 345 -8.50 -18.85 -18.76
CA LEU A 345 -7.35 -18.95 -17.87
C LEU A 345 -6.99 -20.42 -17.65
N THR A 346 -5.72 -20.76 -17.83
CA THR A 346 -5.15 -22.06 -17.47
C THR A 346 -4.00 -21.83 -16.50
N LEU A 347 -4.14 -22.32 -15.27
CA LEU A 347 -3.07 -22.34 -14.29
C LEU A 347 -2.11 -23.48 -14.64
N THR A 348 -0.81 -23.24 -14.51
CA THR A 348 0.25 -24.19 -14.85
C THR A 348 1.09 -24.53 -13.62
N GLY A 349 1.92 -25.58 -13.73
CA GLY A 349 2.77 -26.03 -12.62
C GLY A 349 2.02 -26.86 -11.57
N THR A 350 2.61 -26.93 -10.37
CA THR A 350 2.11 -27.77 -9.26
C THR A 350 1.97 -26.99 -7.95
N THR A 351 2.13 -25.67 -8.00
CA THR A 351 2.02 -24.79 -6.84
C THR A 351 0.55 -24.45 -6.59
N ASN A 352 0.20 -24.17 -5.33
CA ASN A 352 -1.13 -23.69 -4.95
C ASN A 352 -1.28 -22.23 -5.36
N ILE A 353 -1.72 -22.00 -6.60
CA ILE A 353 -2.03 -20.68 -7.16
C ILE A 353 -3.54 -20.59 -7.43
N ASN A 354 -4.06 -19.38 -7.60
CA ASN A 354 -5.50 -19.15 -7.76
C ASN A 354 -5.83 -18.50 -9.10
N GLY A 355 -7.06 -18.71 -9.55
CA GLY A 355 -7.59 -18.15 -10.79
C GLY A 355 -8.83 -17.32 -10.53
N THR A 356 -8.89 -16.12 -11.10
CA THR A 356 -10.08 -15.27 -11.07
C THR A 356 -10.42 -14.79 -12.47
N GLY A 357 -11.68 -14.90 -12.86
CA GLY A 357 -12.21 -14.41 -14.12
C GLY A 357 -12.45 -12.89 -14.12
N ASN A 358 -13.24 -12.44 -15.09
CA ASN A 358 -13.69 -11.07 -15.28
C ASN A 358 -15.22 -11.06 -15.44
N ALA A 359 -15.80 -10.04 -16.09
CA ALA A 359 -17.25 -9.95 -16.24
C ALA A 359 -17.83 -10.71 -17.45
N ALA A 360 -16.97 -11.33 -18.26
CA ALA A 360 -17.35 -12.13 -19.42
C ALA A 360 -17.57 -13.59 -19.01
N ASN A 361 -17.98 -14.43 -19.96
CA ASN A 361 -18.07 -15.87 -19.74
C ASN A 361 -16.67 -16.48 -19.84
N ASN A 362 -16.15 -16.95 -18.71
CA ASN A 362 -14.80 -17.47 -18.62
C ASN A 362 -14.72 -18.99 -18.54
N VAL A 363 -13.64 -19.56 -19.10
CA VAL A 363 -13.22 -20.95 -18.81
C VAL A 363 -11.94 -20.89 -18.00
N ILE A 364 -12.01 -21.34 -16.75
CA ILE A 364 -10.89 -21.31 -15.81
C ILE A 364 -10.50 -22.75 -15.48
N THR A 365 -9.29 -23.14 -15.87
CA THR A 365 -8.68 -24.45 -15.58
C THR A 365 -7.58 -24.28 -14.55
N GLY A 366 -7.70 -24.94 -13.41
CA GLY A 366 -6.68 -25.04 -12.39
C GLY A 366 -5.53 -25.98 -12.78
N ASN A 367 -4.57 -26.11 -11.87
CA ASN A 367 -3.38 -26.93 -12.05
C ASN A 367 -3.47 -28.21 -11.21
N SER A 368 -2.34 -28.68 -10.65
CA SER A 368 -2.34 -29.88 -9.79
C SER A 368 -2.17 -29.56 -8.29
N GLY A 369 -2.08 -28.28 -7.95
CA GLY A 369 -2.10 -27.78 -6.59
C GLY A 369 -3.52 -27.43 -6.18
N ASN A 370 -3.71 -27.12 -4.90
CA ASN A 370 -5.01 -26.70 -4.38
C ASN A 370 -5.30 -25.25 -4.85
N ASN A 371 -6.26 -25.08 -5.74
CA ASN A 371 -6.62 -23.81 -6.33
C ASN A 371 -7.92 -23.25 -5.75
N ILE A 372 -8.01 -21.92 -5.65
CA ILE A 372 -9.28 -21.21 -5.54
C ILE A 372 -9.62 -20.67 -6.93
N LEU A 373 -10.76 -21.10 -7.47
CA LEU A 373 -11.25 -20.71 -8.78
C LEU A 373 -12.54 -19.88 -8.63
N ASN A 374 -12.53 -18.67 -9.16
CA ASN A 374 -13.66 -17.75 -9.12
C ASN A 374 -13.93 -17.20 -10.52
N GLY A 375 -15.09 -17.48 -11.09
CA GLY A 375 -15.50 -16.95 -12.40
C GLY A 375 -15.70 -15.43 -12.41
N ALA A 376 -15.94 -14.84 -11.23
CA ALA A 376 -16.58 -13.54 -11.05
C ALA A 376 -17.97 -13.55 -11.68
N THR A 377 -18.44 -12.42 -12.20
CA THR A 377 -19.76 -12.37 -12.83
C THR A 377 -19.69 -12.94 -14.23
N GLY A 378 -20.62 -13.78 -14.63
CA GLY A 378 -20.61 -14.31 -15.98
C GLY A 378 -21.40 -15.61 -16.05
N ILE A 379 -21.25 -16.32 -17.15
CA ILE A 379 -21.58 -17.74 -17.23
C ILE A 379 -20.25 -18.47 -17.34
N ASP A 380 -19.75 -18.96 -16.21
CA ASP A 380 -18.38 -19.47 -16.15
C ASP A 380 -18.30 -20.99 -16.13
N THR A 381 -17.17 -21.52 -16.57
CA THR A 381 -16.80 -22.93 -16.43
C THR A 381 -15.54 -23.04 -15.61
N LEU A 382 -15.63 -23.66 -14.44
CA LEU A 382 -14.51 -23.86 -13.52
C LEU A 382 -14.10 -25.33 -13.51
N ILE A 383 -12.81 -25.60 -13.71
CA ILE A 383 -12.23 -26.94 -13.83
C ILE A 383 -11.04 -26.99 -12.85
N GLY A 384 -11.08 -27.77 -11.77
CA GLY A 384 -10.05 -27.74 -10.71
C GLY A 384 -8.73 -28.33 -11.14
N GLY A 385 -8.76 -29.56 -11.66
CA GLY A 385 -7.55 -30.29 -11.99
C GLY A 385 -7.25 -31.33 -10.93
N LEU A 386 -6.03 -31.42 -10.41
CA LEU A 386 -5.74 -32.29 -9.25
C LEU A 386 -5.55 -31.40 -8.02
N GLY A 387 -5.68 -31.97 -6.83
CA GLY A 387 -5.58 -31.21 -5.59
C GLY A 387 -6.96 -30.97 -5.00
N ASN A 388 -7.00 -30.36 -3.82
CA ASN A 388 -8.24 -30.02 -3.14
C ASN A 388 -8.60 -28.58 -3.49
N ASP A 389 -9.50 -28.41 -4.44
CA ASP A 389 -9.86 -27.13 -5.03
C ASP A 389 -11.08 -26.51 -4.34
N THR A 390 -11.22 -25.20 -4.52
CA THR A 390 -12.36 -24.42 -4.05
C THR A 390 -12.97 -23.63 -5.21
N TYR A 391 -14.23 -23.93 -5.54
CA TYR A 391 -15.02 -23.22 -6.54
C TYR A 391 -15.86 -22.14 -5.86
N GLN A 392 -15.68 -20.89 -6.26
CA GLN A 392 -16.53 -19.79 -5.82
C GLN A 392 -17.61 -19.54 -6.86
N ILE A 393 -18.86 -19.77 -6.47
CA ILE A 393 -20.04 -19.71 -7.34
C ILE A 393 -20.92 -18.54 -6.91
N ASP A 394 -21.13 -17.58 -7.81
CA ASP A 394 -21.96 -16.41 -7.57
C ASP A 394 -23.22 -16.34 -8.43
N THR A 395 -23.28 -17.14 -9.50
CA THR A 395 -24.50 -17.33 -10.30
C THR A 395 -24.93 -18.79 -10.34
N THR A 396 -26.22 -19.03 -10.65
CA THR A 396 -26.70 -20.40 -10.92
C THR A 396 -26.35 -20.87 -12.33
N THR A 397 -25.72 -20.02 -13.14
CA THR A 397 -25.34 -20.32 -14.52
C THR A 397 -23.92 -20.84 -14.63
N ASP A 398 -23.09 -20.64 -13.60
CA ASP A 398 -21.74 -21.21 -13.54
C ASP A 398 -21.80 -22.74 -13.50
N THR A 399 -20.78 -23.35 -14.11
CA THR A 399 -20.63 -24.81 -14.17
C THR A 399 -19.29 -25.22 -13.61
N ILE A 400 -19.27 -26.35 -12.91
CA ILE A 400 -18.06 -26.97 -12.38
C ILE A 400 -17.85 -28.31 -13.10
N THR A 401 -16.62 -28.57 -13.55
CA THR A 401 -16.24 -29.86 -14.11
C THR A 401 -15.16 -30.48 -13.24
N GLU A 402 -15.52 -31.57 -12.57
CA GLU A 402 -14.60 -32.36 -11.74
C GLU A 402 -14.57 -33.83 -12.14
N ASN A 403 -13.36 -34.42 -12.21
CA ASN A 403 -13.20 -35.85 -12.49
C ASN A 403 -12.96 -36.64 -11.21
N ALA A 404 -13.20 -37.94 -11.30
CA ALA A 404 -13.01 -38.83 -10.16
C ALA A 404 -11.53 -38.92 -9.73
N ASN A 405 -11.30 -38.99 -8.42
CA ASN A 405 -9.98 -39.13 -7.78
C ASN A 405 -9.03 -37.94 -8.00
N GLN A 406 -9.59 -36.74 -8.12
CA GLN A 406 -8.82 -35.52 -8.31
C GLN A 406 -8.53 -34.76 -7.01
N GLY A 407 -9.34 -34.96 -5.99
CA GLY A 407 -9.12 -34.31 -4.70
C GLY A 407 -10.27 -34.55 -3.74
N THR A 408 -10.36 -33.66 -2.75
CA THR A 408 -11.55 -33.43 -1.95
C THR A 408 -11.91 -31.96 -2.09
N ASP A 409 -12.97 -31.70 -2.83
CA ASP A 409 -13.22 -30.41 -3.43
C ASP A 409 -14.38 -29.69 -2.75
N THR A 410 -14.33 -28.36 -2.77
CA THR A 410 -15.31 -27.52 -2.06
C THR A 410 -15.98 -26.53 -2.99
N VAL A 411 -17.29 -26.50 -2.98
CA VAL A 411 -18.07 -25.41 -3.55
C VAL A 411 -18.43 -24.39 -2.47
N GLN A 412 -17.98 -23.16 -2.64
CA GLN A 412 -18.46 -22.00 -1.87
C GLN A 412 -19.49 -21.26 -2.73
N SER A 413 -20.76 -21.30 -2.32
CA SER A 413 -21.83 -20.72 -3.12
C SER A 413 -22.52 -19.57 -2.41
N SER A 414 -22.78 -18.48 -3.12
CA SER A 414 -23.66 -17.38 -2.67
C SER A 414 -25.08 -17.48 -3.23
N VAL A 415 -25.37 -18.55 -3.97
CA VAL A 415 -26.66 -18.90 -4.56
C VAL A 415 -27.11 -20.29 -4.11
N THR A 416 -28.34 -20.67 -4.46
CA THR A 416 -28.77 -22.07 -4.25
C THR A 416 -27.98 -22.99 -5.18
N HIS A 417 -27.43 -24.08 -4.64
CA HIS A 417 -26.54 -24.97 -5.39
C HIS A 417 -26.80 -26.46 -5.10
N THR A 418 -26.62 -27.28 -6.13
CA THR A 418 -26.62 -28.75 -6.05
C THR A 418 -25.26 -29.25 -6.51
N LEU A 419 -24.57 -30.03 -5.68
CA LEU A 419 -23.28 -30.58 -6.03
C LEU A 419 -23.38 -31.49 -7.25
N GLY A 420 -22.51 -31.27 -8.23
CA GLY A 420 -22.26 -32.21 -9.32
C GLY A 420 -21.52 -33.46 -8.85
N ASN A 421 -21.25 -34.38 -9.78
CA ASN A 421 -20.45 -35.58 -9.47
C ASN A 421 -19.04 -35.21 -9.02
N ASN A 422 -18.44 -36.06 -8.17
CA ASN A 422 -17.06 -35.93 -7.68
C ASN A 422 -16.77 -34.65 -6.86
N LEU A 423 -17.80 -33.95 -6.39
CA LEU A 423 -17.65 -32.85 -5.44
C LEU A 423 -18.07 -33.32 -4.06
N GLU A 424 -17.26 -33.06 -3.04
CA GLU A 424 -17.48 -33.58 -1.69
C GLU A 424 -18.09 -32.56 -0.74
N ASN A 425 -17.76 -31.27 -0.88
CA ASN A 425 -18.16 -30.26 0.11
C ASN A 425 -18.95 -29.11 -0.53
N LEU A 426 -19.99 -28.66 0.18
CA LEU A 426 -20.74 -27.45 -0.13
C LEU A 426 -20.76 -26.54 1.10
N THR A 427 -20.36 -25.29 0.93
CA THR A 427 -20.51 -24.22 1.92
C THR A 427 -21.33 -23.10 1.31
N LEU A 428 -22.51 -22.83 1.87
CA LEU A 428 -23.31 -21.67 1.52
C LEU A 428 -22.75 -20.43 2.23
N THR A 429 -22.73 -19.30 1.53
CA THR A 429 -22.17 -18.03 2.01
C THR A 429 -23.25 -16.94 2.05
N GLY A 430 -22.95 -15.83 2.72
CA GLY A 430 -23.89 -14.70 2.85
C GLY A 430 -24.97 -14.91 3.91
N THR A 431 -26.07 -14.16 3.76
CA THR A 431 -27.16 -14.09 4.76
C THR A 431 -28.54 -14.32 4.15
N THR A 432 -28.61 -14.65 2.86
CA THR A 432 -29.85 -14.91 2.14
C THR A 432 -30.32 -16.35 2.37
N ASN A 433 -31.62 -16.57 2.25
CA ASN A 433 -32.21 -17.92 2.33
C ASN A 433 -31.95 -18.67 1.02
N ILE A 434 -30.76 -19.25 0.90
CA ILE A 434 -30.34 -20.13 -0.21
C ILE A 434 -30.30 -21.57 0.26
N ASN A 435 -30.27 -22.52 -0.67
CA ASN A 435 -30.38 -23.95 -0.36
C ASN A 435 -29.17 -24.72 -0.89
N GLY A 436 -28.90 -25.87 -0.27
CA GLY A 436 -27.80 -26.77 -0.64
C GLY A 436 -28.30 -28.19 -0.84
N THR A 437 -27.88 -28.84 -1.92
CA THR A 437 -28.14 -30.27 -2.14
C THR A 437 -26.83 -30.98 -2.45
N GLY A 438 -26.59 -32.12 -1.80
CA GLY A 438 -25.46 -33.01 -2.07
C GLY A 438 -25.64 -33.83 -3.35
N ASN A 439 -24.84 -34.88 -3.47
CA ASN A 439 -24.87 -35.87 -4.54
C ASN A 439 -24.97 -37.29 -3.92
N ALA A 440 -24.44 -38.32 -4.59
CA ALA A 440 -24.50 -39.69 -4.09
C ALA A 440 -23.25 -40.13 -3.29
N ALA A 441 -22.29 -39.22 -3.10
CA ALA A 441 -21.09 -39.44 -2.30
C ALA A 441 -21.31 -38.98 -0.86
N ASN A 442 -20.34 -39.25 0.02
CA ASN A 442 -20.40 -38.73 1.39
C ASN A 442 -20.04 -37.24 1.36
N ASN A 443 -21.02 -36.36 1.55
CA ASN A 443 -20.83 -34.93 1.45
C ASN A 443 -20.74 -34.23 2.81
N ILE A 444 -20.08 -33.06 2.84
CA ILE A 444 -20.20 -32.09 3.94
C ILE A 444 -20.95 -30.86 3.43
N LEU A 445 -22.15 -30.64 3.96
CA LEU A 445 -22.99 -29.50 3.65
C LEU A 445 -23.02 -28.54 4.83
N THR A 446 -22.57 -27.30 4.62
CA THR A 446 -22.63 -26.22 5.60
C THR A 446 -23.52 -25.09 5.08
N GLY A 447 -24.59 -24.77 5.79
CA GLY A 447 -25.44 -23.63 5.50
C GLY A 447 -24.84 -22.30 5.94
N ASN A 448 -25.54 -21.22 5.62
CA ASN A 448 -25.13 -19.85 5.91
C ASN A 448 -25.86 -19.32 7.15
N SER A 449 -26.18 -18.02 7.19
CA SER A 449 -26.92 -17.42 8.31
C SER A 449 -28.41 -17.18 8.04
N GLY A 450 -28.88 -17.51 6.84
CA GLY A 450 -30.28 -17.52 6.46
C GLY A 450 -30.92 -18.86 6.78
N ASN A 451 -32.24 -18.96 6.59
CA ASN A 451 -32.94 -20.23 6.74
C ASN A 451 -32.74 -21.08 5.48
N ASN A 452 -31.89 -22.09 5.57
CA ASN A 452 -31.50 -22.94 4.46
C ASN A 452 -32.34 -24.23 4.41
N ILE A 453 -32.53 -24.76 3.20
CA ILE A 453 -32.90 -26.17 2.99
C ILE A 453 -31.63 -26.91 2.60
N LEU A 454 -31.22 -27.88 3.43
CA LEU A 454 -30.09 -28.76 3.16
C LEU A 454 -30.59 -30.19 2.92
N ASN A 455 -30.13 -30.82 1.84
CA ASN A 455 -30.46 -32.20 1.49
C ASN A 455 -29.18 -32.98 1.14
N GLY A 456 -28.81 -33.97 1.94
CA GLY A 456 -27.62 -34.82 1.73
C GLY A 456 -27.75 -35.68 0.47
N SER A 457 -28.93 -36.26 0.26
CA SER A 457 -29.27 -37.19 -0.82
C SER A 457 -28.86 -38.64 -0.52
N ASP A 458 -27.91 -39.23 -1.23
CA ASP A 458 -27.42 -40.58 -0.90
C ASP A 458 -25.98 -40.44 -0.37
N GLY A 459 -25.56 -41.30 0.56
CA GLY A 459 -24.22 -41.23 1.14
C GLY A 459 -24.28 -41.06 2.66
N ASN A 460 -23.12 -41.10 3.31
CA ASN A 460 -23.02 -40.82 4.73
C ASN A 460 -22.65 -39.35 4.92
N ASP A 461 -23.65 -38.49 5.00
CA ASP A 461 -23.46 -37.04 4.92
C ASP A 461 -23.20 -36.41 6.28
N THR A 462 -22.58 -35.23 6.27
CA THR A 462 -22.49 -34.33 7.43
C THR A 462 -23.15 -33.02 7.09
N LEU A 463 -24.25 -32.70 7.79
CA LEU A 463 -25.05 -31.51 7.54
C LEU A 463 -24.97 -30.56 8.74
N ILE A 464 -24.56 -29.33 8.49
CA ILE A 464 -24.43 -28.24 9.46
C ILE A 464 -25.37 -27.12 8.99
N GLY A 465 -26.48 -26.89 9.71
CA GLY A 465 -27.48 -25.88 9.35
C GLY A 465 -26.89 -24.48 9.24
N GLY A 466 -26.10 -24.07 10.24
CA GLY A 466 -25.47 -22.75 10.25
C GLY A 466 -26.08 -21.87 11.32
N LEU A 467 -26.48 -20.64 10.97
CA LEU A 467 -27.41 -19.86 11.79
C LEU A 467 -28.74 -19.79 11.04
N GLY A 468 -29.84 -19.62 11.76
CA GLY A 468 -31.17 -19.58 11.15
C GLY A 468 -31.98 -20.81 11.55
N ASN A 469 -33.23 -20.88 11.09
CA ASN A 469 -34.06 -22.06 11.31
C ASN A 469 -34.06 -22.88 10.03
N ASP A 470 -33.19 -23.89 9.99
CA ASP A 470 -32.94 -24.65 8.78
C ASP A 470 -33.89 -25.84 8.62
N THR A 471 -34.03 -26.35 7.40
CA THR A 471 -34.68 -27.64 7.12
C THR A 471 -33.64 -28.60 6.57
N ILE A 472 -33.34 -29.65 7.32
CA ILE A 472 -32.23 -30.55 7.05
C ILE A 472 -32.77 -31.96 6.79
N THR A 473 -32.45 -32.51 5.63
CA THR A 473 -32.76 -33.88 5.20
C THR A 473 -31.45 -34.61 4.97
N GLY A 474 -31.22 -35.73 5.67
CA GLY A 474 -30.02 -36.55 5.49
C GLY A 474 -30.10 -37.33 4.19
N GLY A 475 -31.18 -38.10 4.04
CA GLY A 475 -31.45 -38.97 2.91
C GLY A 475 -31.10 -40.42 3.22
N ALA A 476 -30.43 -41.10 2.27
CA ALA A 476 -30.07 -42.49 2.40
C ALA A 476 -28.62 -42.65 2.84
N GLY A 477 -28.39 -43.32 3.97
CA GLY A 477 -27.05 -43.58 4.49
C GLY A 477 -27.02 -43.35 6.00
N SER A 478 -25.82 -43.30 6.57
CA SER A 478 -25.61 -42.99 7.98
C SER A 478 -25.21 -41.52 8.13
N ASP A 479 -26.18 -40.65 8.38
CA ASP A 479 -25.98 -39.21 8.32
C ASP A 479 -25.64 -38.56 9.67
N ARG A 480 -24.98 -37.41 9.63
CA ARG A 480 -24.65 -36.59 10.81
C ARG A 480 -25.29 -35.22 10.73
N PHE A 481 -26.26 -34.97 11.61
CA PHE A 481 -26.87 -33.66 11.81
C PHE A 481 -26.11 -32.92 12.91
N THR A 482 -25.36 -31.89 12.54
CA THR A 482 -24.28 -31.34 13.37
C THR A 482 -24.61 -29.94 13.88
N PHE A 483 -24.54 -29.78 15.20
CA PHE A 483 -24.74 -28.52 15.90
C PHE A 483 -23.45 -28.10 16.60
N ASN A 484 -22.92 -26.94 16.23
CA ASN A 484 -21.71 -26.38 16.84
C ASN A 484 -22.02 -25.63 18.14
N ASN A 485 -23.19 -24.99 18.25
CA ASN A 485 -23.60 -24.23 19.44
C ASN A 485 -25.10 -24.38 19.69
N PRO A 486 -25.59 -24.23 20.94
CA PRO A 486 -27.01 -24.33 21.23
C PRO A 486 -27.85 -23.17 20.67
N ASN A 487 -27.23 -22.04 20.30
CA ASN A 487 -27.90 -20.82 19.83
C ASN A 487 -27.71 -20.60 18.32
N GLN A 488 -27.86 -21.65 17.51
CA GLN A 488 -27.77 -21.57 16.05
C GLN A 488 -29.12 -21.30 15.38
N GLY A 489 -30.21 -21.39 16.14
CA GLY A 489 -31.57 -21.40 15.63
C GLY A 489 -32.19 -22.76 15.88
N ILE A 490 -33.42 -22.95 15.42
CA ILE A 490 -34.20 -24.17 15.67
C ILE A 490 -34.37 -24.89 14.34
N ASP A 491 -33.50 -25.86 14.11
CA ASP A 491 -33.48 -26.61 12.84
C ASP A 491 -34.56 -27.69 12.84
N THR A 492 -35.09 -27.99 11.66
CA THR A 492 -36.03 -29.08 11.42
C THR A 492 -35.32 -30.21 10.70
N ILE A 493 -35.12 -31.33 11.40
CA ILE A 493 -34.59 -32.57 10.80
C ILE A 493 -35.77 -33.40 10.29
N THR A 494 -35.79 -33.71 9.00
CA THR A 494 -36.99 -34.24 8.32
C THR A 494 -37.09 -35.76 8.31
N ASP A 495 -35.96 -36.47 8.37
CA ASP A 495 -35.90 -37.89 8.04
C ASP A 495 -34.95 -38.73 8.91
N PHE A 496 -34.64 -38.26 10.13
CA PHE A 496 -33.77 -38.98 11.05
C PHE A 496 -34.22 -40.43 11.29
N LEU A 497 -33.33 -41.39 10.99
CA LEU A 497 -33.55 -42.83 11.09
C LEU A 497 -32.34 -43.54 11.74
N SER A 498 -32.38 -43.75 13.06
CA SER A 498 -31.35 -44.50 13.80
C SER A 498 -31.03 -45.88 13.21
N SER A 499 -31.99 -46.52 12.53
CA SER A 499 -31.80 -47.82 11.87
C SER A 499 -30.86 -47.75 10.66
N GLN A 500 -30.72 -46.58 10.04
CA GLN A 500 -29.75 -46.34 8.95
C GLN A 500 -28.38 -45.92 9.48
N GLY A 501 -28.27 -45.59 10.78
CA GLY A 501 -27.03 -45.20 11.43
C GLY A 501 -26.92 -43.71 11.74
N ASP A 502 -27.97 -42.94 11.48
CA ASP A 502 -28.00 -41.49 11.70
C ASP A 502 -27.61 -41.09 13.12
N LYS A 503 -26.90 -39.97 13.22
CA LYS A 503 -26.47 -39.36 14.47
C LYS A 503 -26.74 -37.87 14.48
N ILE A 504 -27.17 -37.41 15.63
CA ILE A 504 -27.07 -35.99 15.99
C ILE A 504 -25.68 -35.81 16.58
N THR A 505 -24.93 -34.84 16.09
CA THR A 505 -23.60 -34.54 16.62
C THR A 505 -23.54 -33.13 17.17
N VAL A 506 -22.85 -32.96 18.30
CA VAL A 506 -22.74 -31.68 19.00
C VAL A 506 -21.29 -31.38 19.36
N SER A 507 -20.85 -30.14 19.24
CA SER A 507 -19.51 -29.74 19.70
C SER A 507 -19.45 -29.62 21.22
N ALA A 508 -18.52 -30.34 21.87
CA ALA A 508 -18.27 -30.17 23.32
C ALA A 508 -17.92 -28.71 23.66
N ALA A 509 -17.07 -28.10 22.83
CA ALA A 509 -16.57 -26.75 23.06
C ALA A 509 -17.68 -25.70 22.97
N GLY A 510 -18.58 -25.80 21.98
CA GLY A 510 -19.65 -24.82 21.81
C GLY A 510 -20.84 -25.01 22.74
N PHE A 511 -21.12 -26.24 23.19
CA PHE A 511 -22.21 -26.51 24.14
C PHE A 511 -21.79 -26.38 25.61
N GLY A 512 -20.56 -26.75 25.96
CA GLY A 512 -20.08 -26.72 27.34
C GLY A 512 -20.84 -27.68 28.28
N GLY A 513 -21.16 -27.23 29.49
CA GLY A 513 -21.97 -28.00 30.45
C GLY A 513 -21.32 -29.29 31.00
N GLY A 514 -20.03 -29.52 30.78
CA GLY A 514 -19.36 -30.77 31.18
C GLY A 514 -19.58 -31.93 30.20
N LEU A 515 -19.93 -31.64 28.93
CA LEU A 515 -19.84 -32.60 27.84
C LEU A 515 -18.36 -32.95 27.59
N ALA A 516 -18.07 -34.24 27.45
CA ALA A 516 -16.73 -34.75 27.16
C ALA A 516 -16.59 -35.04 25.67
N ALA A 517 -15.64 -34.37 25.02
CA ALA A 517 -15.29 -34.57 23.62
C ALA A 517 -14.92 -36.03 23.30
N GLY A 518 -15.43 -36.56 22.19
CA GLY A 518 -15.09 -37.90 21.69
C GLY A 518 -15.69 -39.06 22.49
N VAL A 519 -16.57 -38.78 23.46
CA VAL A 519 -17.24 -39.79 24.28
C VAL A 519 -18.74 -39.82 23.94
N PRO A 520 -19.35 -41.00 23.72
CA PRO A 520 -20.80 -41.10 23.54
C PRO A 520 -21.56 -40.51 24.72
N LEU A 521 -22.72 -39.89 24.44
CA LEU A 521 -23.57 -39.37 25.50
C LEU A 521 -24.06 -40.53 26.40
N THR A 522 -23.94 -40.37 27.71
CA THR A 522 -24.40 -41.41 28.65
C THR A 522 -25.93 -41.32 28.84
N SER A 523 -26.56 -42.43 29.23
CA SER A 523 -28.00 -42.43 29.54
C SER A 523 -28.38 -41.51 30.69
N ALA A 524 -27.44 -41.14 31.58
CA ALA A 524 -27.66 -40.15 32.63
C ALA A 524 -27.76 -38.71 32.09
N GLN A 525 -27.21 -38.44 30.91
CA GLN A 525 -27.20 -37.13 30.27
C GLN A 525 -28.36 -36.90 29.30
N PHE A 526 -29.18 -37.91 29.06
CA PHE A 526 -30.33 -37.84 28.15
C PHE A 526 -31.62 -38.18 28.89
N VAL A 527 -32.69 -37.41 28.65
CA VAL A 527 -34.01 -37.66 29.24
C VAL A 527 -35.12 -37.44 28.24
N LEU A 528 -36.16 -38.27 28.31
CA LEU A 528 -37.41 -38.08 27.57
C LEU A 528 -38.36 -37.19 28.39
N GLY A 529 -38.95 -36.18 27.77
CA GLY A 529 -39.92 -35.31 28.43
C GLY A 529 -39.84 -33.86 27.97
N THR A 530 -40.13 -32.94 28.90
CA THR A 530 -40.19 -31.49 28.62
C THR A 530 -39.20 -30.66 29.44
N THR A 531 -38.59 -31.23 30.48
CA THR A 531 -37.65 -30.55 31.38
C THR A 531 -36.58 -31.53 31.87
N ALA A 532 -35.42 -31.01 32.28
CA ALA A 532 -34.39 -31.81 32.93
C ALA A 532 -34.81 -32.21 34.35
N LEU A 533 -34.34 -33.36 34.84
CA LEU A 533 -34.76 -33.94 36.13
C LEU A 533 -33.67 -33.88 37.21
N ASN A 534 -32.40 -33.75 36.82
CA ASN A 534 -31.27 -33.70 37.74
C ASN A 534 -30.03 -33.15 37.03
N ALA A 535 -29.08 -32.60 37.80
CA ALA A 535 -27.86 -31.93 37.33
C ALA A 535 -26.97 -32.69 36.34
N SER A 536 -27.22 -33.96 36.03
CA SER A 536 -26.51 -34.72 34.97
C SER A 536 -27.19 -34.64 33.61
N ASN A 537 -28.50 -34.38 33.55
CA ASN A 537 -29.24 -34.29 32.29
C ASN A 537 -28.70 -33.13 31.44
N ARG A 538 -28.54 -33.33 30.14
CA ARG A 538 -28.05 -32.31 29.20
C ARG A 538 -28.97 -32.18 28.01
N PHE A 539 -29.48 -33.29 27.52
CA PHE A 539 -30.39 -33.32 26.38
C PHE A 539 -31.76 -33.81 26.81
N ILE A 540 -32.79 -33.06 26.43
CA ILE A 540 -34.20 -33.40 26.65
C ILE A 540 -34.87 -33.59 25.30
N TYR A 541 -35.55 -34.72 25.10
CA TYR A 541 -36.30 -34.97 23.88
C TYR A 541 -37.80 -35.13 24.16
N ASN A 542 -38.61 -34.28 23.53
CA ASN A 542 -40.05 -34.30 23.64
C ASN A 542 -40.65 -35.14 22.51
N THR A 543 -41.13 -36.34 22.83
CA THR A 543 -41.68 -37.29 21.85
C THR A 543 -43.01 -36.86 21.23
N ILE A 544 -43.71 -35.88 21.83
CA ILE A 544 -44.99 -35.37 21.32
C ILE A 544 -44.74 -34.33 20.22
N THR A 545 -43.79 -33.43 20.47
CA THR A 545 -43.48 -32.32 19.54
C THR A 545 -42.34 -32.64 18.58
N GLY A 546 -41.47 -33.60 18.91
CA GLY A 546 -40.21 -33.86 18.22
C GLY A 546 -39.08 -32.91 18.63
N GLY A 547 -39.31 -32.04 19.62
CA GLY A 547 -38.30 -31.03 20.02
C GLY A 547 -37.14 -31.66 20.79
N LEU A 548 -35.91 -31.34 20.38
CA LEU A 548 -34.67 -31.63 21.10
C LEU A 548 -34.14 -30.36 21.75
N PHE A 549 -33.90 -30.42 23.05
CA PHE A 549 -33.48 -29.30 23.88
C PHE A 549 -32.16 -29.61 24.56
N PHE A 550 -31.33 -28.57 24.75
CA PHE A 550 -30.12 -28.59 25.55
C PHE A 550 -30.30 -27.78 26.83
N ASP A 551 -29.94 -28.38 27.97
CA ASP A 551 -29.87 -27.73 29.27
C ASP A 551 -28.41 -27.72 29.76
N GLY A 552 -27.82 -26.53 29.77
CA GLY A 552 -26.41 -26.34 30.11
C GLY A 552 -26.10 -26.52 31.61
N ASP A 553 -27.07 -26.30 32.50
CA ASP A 553 -26.91 -26.54 33.94
C ASP A 553 -27.39 -27.94 34.36
N GLY A 554 -28.28 -28.51 33.55
CA GLY A 554 -28.88 -29.83 33.70
C GLY A 554 -29.88 -29.97 34.84
N THR A 555 -30.03 -28.97 35.68
CA THR A 555 -30.94 -28.97 36.83
C THR A 555 -32.38 -28.61 36.46
N GLY A 556 -32.63 -28.12 35.25
CA GLY A 556 -33.93 -27.60 34.83
C GLY A 556 -34.31 -26.28 35.52
N THR A 557 -33.37 -25.65 36.23
CA THR A 557 -33.61 -24.35 36.88
C THR A 557 -33.47 -23.20 35.89
N LEU A 558 -32.53 -23.31 34.95
CA LEU A 558 -32.50 -22.47 33.74
C LEU A 558 -33.33 -23.10 32.62
N ALA A 559 -33.84 -22.23 31.74
CA ALA A 559 -34.62 -22.68 30.59
C ALA A 559 -33.72 -23.43 29.60
N ALA A 560 -34.12 -24.65 29.25
CA ALA A 560 -33.46 -25.40 28.19
C ALA A 560 -33.68 -24.71 26.83
N ILE A 561 -32.65 -24.74 25.99
CA ILE A 561 -32.65 -24.14 24.66
C ILE A 561 -33.06 -25.21 23.66
N GLN A 562 -34.07 -24.96 22.84
CA GLN A 562 -34.40 -25.87 21.75
C GLN A 562 -33.36 -25.71 20.65
N ILE A 563 -32.72 -26.82 20.25
CA ILE A 563 -31.72 -26.83 19.18
C ILE A 563 -32.27 -27.41 17.88
N ALA A 564 -33.26 -28.31 17.98
CA ALA A 564 -33.84 -28.94 16.80
C ALA A 564 -35.29 -29.40 17.02
N THR A 565 -35.97 -29.68 15.92
CA THR A 565 -37.23 -30.41 15.83
C THR A 565 -37.06 -31.57 14.87
N LEU A 566 -37.23 -32.80 15.36
CA LEU A 566 -37.25 -34.00 14.51
C LEU A 566 -38.69 -34.28 14.08
N SER A 567 -39.00 -34.02 12.80
CA SER A 567 -40.38 -34.02 12.30
C SER A 567 -41.01 -35.41 12.26
N SER A 568 -40.20 -36.46 12.04
CA SER A 568 -40.60 -37.87 12.06
C SER A 568 -40.88 -38.40 13.48
N LYS A 569 -40.48 -37.64 14.51
CA LYS A 569 -40.60 -37.98 15.94
C LYS A 569 -40.05 -39.38 16.25
N PRO A 570 -38.79 -39.67 15.88
CA PRO A 570 -38.22 -40.99 16.05
C PRO A 570 -38.07 -41.34 17.54
N THR A 571 -37.84 -42.62 17.82
CA THR A 571 -37.39 -43.04 19.15
C THR A 571 -35.91 -42.70 19.28
N LEU A 572 -35.59 -41.68 20.08
CA LEU A 572 -34.21 -41.30 20.37
C LEU A 572 -33.71 -41.87 21.69
N THR A 573 -32.43 -42.19 21.71
CA THR A 573 -31.66 -42.63 22.88
C THR A 573 -30.38 -41.80 23.01
N ALA A 574 -29.68 -41.93 24.14
CA ALA A 574 -28.38 -41.28 24.31
C ALA A 574 -27.36 -41.72 23.24
N SER A 575 -27.43 -42.94 22.73
CA SER A 575 -26.52 -43.43 21.68
C SER A 575 -26.74 -42.80 20.31
N ASP A 576 -27.82 -42.06 20.11
CA ASP A 576 -28.11 -41.32 18.87
C ASP A 576 -27.44 -39.94 18.86
N ILE A 577 -26.88 -39.50 20.00
CA ILE A 577 -26.19 -38.22 20.15
C ILE A 577 -24.69 -38.46 20.40
N LEU A 578 -23.85 -37.90 19.55
CA LEU A 578 -22.38 -37.95 19.67
C LEU A 578 -21.80 -36.58 19.99
N VAL A 579 -20.90 -36.53 20.97
CA VAL A 579 -20.16 -35.31 21.31
C VAL A 579 -18.84 -35.29 20.56
N LEU A 580 -18.69 -34.36 19.62
CA LEU A 580 -17.47 -34.13 18.86
C LEU A 580 -16.47 -33.25 19.63
N VAL A 581 -15.22 -33.31 19.18
CA VAL A 581 -14.08 -32.55 19.74
C VAL A 581 -14.22 -31.06 19.50
#